data_AF-A0A6G2J4R0-F1
#
_entry.id   AF-A0A6G2J4R0-F1
#
_cell.length_a   1.000
_cell.length_b   1.000
_cell.length_c   1.000
_cell.angle_alpha   90.00
_cell.angle_beta   90.00
_cell.angle_gamma   90.00
#
_symmetry.space_group_name_H-M   'P 1'
#
loop_
_entity.id
_entity.type
_entity.pdbx_description
1 polymer ?
#
loop_
_entity_poly.entity_id
_entity_poly.type
_entity_poly.pdbx_seq_one_letter_code
_entity_poly.pdbx_strand_id
1 'polypeptide(L)' 'MVVVVRLGRNEKCVLCNGLITKTYAAMKEWSISGHLCGMCYSAKISEHYPGKHVRMKSD' A
#
# COMPACT_ATOMS: atom_id res chain seq x y z
N MET A 1 -13.22 -34.79 1.61
CA MET A 1 -13.69 -33.65 0.80
C MET A 1 -12.89 -32.42 1.21
N VAL A 2 -11.83 -32.07 0.48
CA VAL A 2 -11.10 -30.83 0.75
C VAL A 2 -11.86 -29.71 0.06
N VAL A 3 -12.56 -28.89 0.83
CA VAL A 3 -13.24 -27.70 0.29
C VAL A 3 -12.14 -26.69 -0.04
N VAL A 4 -11.70 -26.67 -1.30
CA VAL A 4 -10.81 -25.63 -1.80
C VAL A 4 -11.65 -24.39 -2.07
N VAL A 5 -11.93 -23.61 -1.01
CA VAL A 5 -12.56 -22.30 -1.17
C VAL A 5 -11.51 -21.41 -1.84
N ARG A 6 -11.59 -21.24 -3.16
CA ARG A 6 -10.89 -20.15 -3.85
C ARG A 6 -11.64 -18.86 -3.53
N LEU A 7 -11.46 -18.39 -2.31
CA LEU A 7 -11.88 -17.05 -1.92
C LEU A 7 -11.11 -16.11 -2.86
N GLY A 8 -11.83 -15.43 -3.76
CA GLY A 8 -11.28 -14.32 -4.52
C GLY A 8 -10.53 -13.45 -3.52
N ARG A 9 -9.21 -13.41 -3.64
CA ARG A 9 -8.33 -12.80 -2.64
C ARG A 9 -8.57 -11.30 -2.72
N ASN A 10 -9.56 -10.84 -1.98
CA ASN A 10 -9.66 -9.46 -1.57
C ASN A 10 -8.45 -9.21 -0.69
N GLU A 11 -7.35 -8.79 -1.33
CA GLU A 11 -6.09 -8.52 -0.68
C GLU A 11 -6.36 -7.46 0.39
N LYS A 12 -5.91 -7.72 1.61
CA LYS A 12 -6.12 -6.80 2.74
C LYS A 12 -4.84 -6.06 3.00
N CYS A 13 -4.97 -4.78 3.32
CA CYS A 13 -3.82 -3.94 3.63
C CYS A 13 -3.18 -4.43 4.92
N VAL A 14 -1.89 -4.72 4.90
CA VAL A 14 -1.15 -5.20 6.08
C VAL A 14 -1.16 -4.19 7.25
N LEU A 15 -1.31 -2.89 6.96
CA LEU A 15 -1.34 -1.83 7.97
C LEU A 15 -2.73 -1.55 8.56
N CYS A 16 -3.78 -1.48 7.74
CA CYS A 16 -5.12 -1.09 8.20
C CYS A 16 -6.17 -2.20 8.08
N ASN A 17 -5.79 -3.39 7.59
CA ASN A 17 -6.69 -4.51 7.28
C ASN A 17 -7.88 -4.17 6.35
N GLY A 18 -7.85 -2.99 5.73
CA GLY A 18 -8.85 -2.55 4.78
C GLY A 18 -8.81 -3.35 3.48
N LEU A 19 -9.95 -3.42 2.81
CA LEU A 19 -10.08 -3.98 1.47
C LEU A 19 -9.22 -3.18 0.48
N ILE A 20 -8.32 -3.86 -0.22
CA ILE A 20 -7.49 -3.24 -1.23
C ILE A 20 -8.18 -3.34 -2.60
N THR A 21 -8.49 -2.20 -3.20
CA THR A 21 -8.92 -2.12 -4.60
C THR A 21 -7.74 -2.08 -5.57
N LYS A 22 -6.59 -1.55 -5.11
CA LYS A 22 -5.33 -1.42 -5.87
C LYS A 22 -4.16 -1.74 -4.95
N THR A 23 -3.44 -2.82 -5.25
CA THR A 23 -2.29 -3.27 -4.45
C THR A 23 -1.04 -2.46 -4.74
N TYR A 24 -0.38 -2.04 -3.67
CA TYR A 24 0.92 -1.40 -3.70
C TYR A 24 1.93 -2.30 -2.99
N ALA A 25 3.06 -2.56 -3.63
CA ALA A 25 4.18 -3.22 -2.99
C ALA A 25 4.90 -2.24 -2.07
N ALA A 26 5.20 -2.66 -0.84
CA ALA A 26 6.04 -1.87 0.05
C ALA A 26 7.44 -1.70 -0.55
N MET A 27 8.07 -0.54 -0.32
CA MET A 27 9.48 -0.38 -0.68
C MET A 27 10.35 -1.30 0.18
N LYS A 28 11.46 -1.77 -0.39
CA LYS A 28 12.43 -2.64 0.32
C LYS A 28 12.92 -2.00 1.63
N GLU A 29 13.05 -0.68 1.64
CA GLU A 29 13.54 0.12 2.77
C GLU A 29 12.56 0.17 3.95
N TRP A 30 11.27 -0.16 3.74
CA TRP A 30 10.27 -0.06 4.79
C TRP A 30 10.16 -1.33 5.63
N SER A 31 10.82 -2.43 5.23
CA SER A 31 10.74 -3.74 5.91
C SER A 31 9.30 -4.22 6.18
N ILE A 32 8.36 -3.90 5.30
CA ILE A 32 6.96 -4.34 5.39
C ILE A 32 6.76 -5.54 4.45
N SER A 33 6.39 -6.69 5.02
CA SER A 33 6.03 -7.88 4.26
C SER A 33 4.52 -7.93 4.01
N GLY A 34 4.08 -7.47 2.84
CA GLY A 34 2.67 -7.56 2.42
C GLY A 34 2.26 -6.48 1.42
N HIS A 35 0.99 -6.51 1.02
CA HIS A 35 0.39 -5.50 0.16
C HIS A 35 -0.21 -4.36 0.98
N LEU A 36 -0.05 -3.14 0.47
CA LEU A 36 -0.57 -1.91 1.05
C LEU A 36 -1.70 -1.38 0.17
N CYS A 37 -2.69 -0.73 0.79
CA CYS A 37 -3.63 0.10 0.06
C CYS A 37 -2.99 1.46 -0.27
N GLY A 38 -3.53 2.17 -1.26
CA GLY A 38 -2.98 3.45 -1.71
C GLY A 38 -2.88 4.51 -0.61
N MET A 39 -3.84 4.54 0.33
CA MET A 39 -3.85 5.46 1.47
C MET A 39 -2.68 5.19 2.44
N CYS A 40 -2.46 3.92 2.78
CA CYS A 40 -1.37 3.53 3.66
C CYS A 40 -0.01 3.71 2.97
N TYR A 41 0.07 3.41 1.67
CA TYR A 41 1.28 3.60 0.89
C TYR A 41 1.69 5.08 0.82
N SER A 42 0.76 5.99 0.54
CA SER A 42 1.04 7.43 0.48
C SER A 42 1.43 8.01 1.85
N ALA A 43 0.74 7.62 2.92
CA ALA A 43 1.12 8.01 4.27
C ALA A 43 2.56 7.57 4.61
N LYS A 44 2.94 6.36 4.21
CA LYS A 44 4.29 5.83 4.42
C LYS A 44 5.35 6.58 3.61
N ILE A 45 5.04 6.97 2.38
CA ILE A 45 5.92 7.85 1.60
C ILE A 45 6.14 9.18 2.31
N SER A 46 5.08 9.81 2.81
CA SER A 46 5.18 11.08 3.52
C SER A 46 6.01 10.98 4.80
N GLU A 47 5.95 9.84 5.48
CA GLU A 47 6.75 9.55 6.68
C GLU A 47 8.23 9.29 6.37
N HIS A 48 8.53 8.52 5.32
CA HIS A 48 9.90 8.14 4.96
C HIS A 48 10.65 9.16 4.11
N TYR A 49 9.94 9.93 3.29
CA TYR A 49 10.52 10.94 2.40
C TYR A 49 9.86 12.30 2.68
N PRO A 50 10.15 12.91 3.85
CA PRO A 50 9.65 14.24 4.20
C PRO A 50 10.38 15.30 3.37
N GLY A 51 9.97 15.45 2.11
CA GLY A 51 10.43 16.49 1.19
C GLY A 51 9.28 17.42 0.84
N LYS A 52 9.52 18.73 0.80
CA LYS A 52 8.55 19.68 0.22
C LYS A 52 8.44 19.37 -1.27
N HIS A 53 7.36 18.69 -1.67
CA HIS A 53 6.98 18.56 -3.08
C HIS A 53 6.52 19.93 -3.56
N VAL A 54 7.48 20.78 -3.94
CA VAL A 54 7.19 22.01 -4.64
C VAL A 54 6.67 21.57 -6.00
N ARG A 55 5.35 21.66 -6.22
CA ARG A 55 4.83 21.65 -7.59
C ARG A 55 5.45 22.87 -8.24
N MET A 56 6.48 22.66 -9.08
CA MET A 56 6.89 23.71 -10.00
C MET A 56 5.65 24.02 -10.83
N LYS A 57 5.04 25.17 -10.56
CA LYS A 57 4.16 25.77 -11.57
C LYS A 57 5.12 26.14 -12.70
N SER A 58 4.97 25.48 -13.83
CA SER A 58 5.56 25.99 -15.07
C SER A 58 4.84 27.30 -15.33
N ASP A 59 5.58 28.40 -15.25
CA ASP A 59 5.20 29.70 -15.82
C ASP A 59 5.13 29.57 -17.35
#